data_AF-A0A914M075-F1
#
_entry.id   AF-A0A914M075-F1
#
_cell.length_a   1.000
_cell.length_b   1.000
_cell.length_c   1.000
_cell.angle_alpha   90.00
_cell.angle_beta   90.00
_cell.angle_gamma   90.00
#
_symmetry.space_group_name_H-M   'P 1'
#
loop_
_entity.id
_entity.type
_entity.pdbx_description
1 polymer ?
#
loop_
_entity_poly.entity_id
_entity_poly.type
_entity_poly.pdbx_seq_one_letter_code
_entity_poly.pdbx_strand_id
1 'polypeptide(L)'
;MDVLSQKICPQIDGIRCVKDIACVVRIDTDLVARCIRNLCFYGCIRLLPMFLYFNCYVPTKKIRYFIESPGIVERCQRFSILDSNAPITKPSDIFRLYLGLKHGATLHNWFLLMSPRQLNIDERKLIQFGVYHGFIRKLNIYPVALHEDGTKIAAACTGEYSLDDLALRYVCSPVELHRKLSLNGNFQFIFR
;
A
#
# COMPACT_ATOMS: atom_id res chain seq x y z
N MET A 1 -4.96 -28.92 7.38
CA MET A 1 -5.35 -27.49 7.45
C MET A 1 -6.08 -27.28 8.75
N ASP A 2 -5.58 -26.41 9.63
CA ASP A 2 -6.24 -26.10 10.90
C ASP A 2 -7.63 -25.48 10.67
N VAL A 3 -8.57 -25.76 11.57
CA VAL A 3 -9.95 -25.19 11.55
C VAL A 3 -9.92 -23.66 11.51
N LEU A 4 -8.91 -23.04 12.12
CA LEU A 4 -8.69 -21.59 12.08
C LEU A 4 -8.34 -21.09 10.68
N SER A 5 -7.45 -21.79 9.97
CA SER A 5 -7.07 -21.42 8.59
C SER A 5 -8.25 -21.53 7.63
N GLN A 6 -9.13 -22.51 7.81
CA GLN A 6 -10.35 -22.64 7.01
C GLN A 6 -11.31 -21.46 7.17
N LYS A 7 -11.38 -20.85 8.36
CA LYS A 7 -12.20 -19.64 8.59
C LYS A 7 -11.52 -18.36 8.11
N ILE A 8 -10.20 -18.28 8.22
CA ILE A 8 -9.43 -17.07 7.90
C ILE A 8 -9.22 -16.92 6.39
N CYS A 9 -8.86 -17.99 5.68
CA CYS A 9 -8.54 -17.94 4.25
C CYS A 9 -9.64 -17.30 3.36
N PRO A 10 -10.94 -17.59 3.54
CA PRO A 10 -12.01 -16.96 2.76
C PRO A 10 -12.12 -15.44 2.98
N GLN A 11 -11.59 -14.92 4.09
CA GLN A 11 -11.66 -13.50 4.42
C GLN A 11 -10.48 -12.68 3.86
N ILE A 12 -9.49 -13.34 3.24
CA ILE A 12 -8.32 -12.68 2.64
C ILE A 12 -8.68 -12.23 1.23
N ASP A 13 -9.16 -10.99 1.11
CA ASP A 13 -9.58 -10.37 -0.15
C ASP A 13 -8.58 -9.32 -0.70
N GLY A 14 -7.46 -9.11 -0.01
CA GLY A 14 -6.46 -8.10 -0.36
C GLY A 14 -6.84 -6.65 0.02
N ILE A 15 -7.98 -6.44 0.68
CA ILE A 15 -8.45 -5.12 1.13
C ILE A 15 -8.44 -5.03 2.65
N ARG A 16 -8.91 -6.07 3.34
CA ARG A 16 -9.07 -6.07 4.81
C ARG A 16 -7.75 -6.23 5.55
N CYS A 17 -7.64 -5.55 6.69
CA CYS A 17 -6.50 -5.71 7.59
C CYS A 17 -6.67 -6.92 8.49
N VAL A 18 -5.56 -7.34 9.12
CA VAL A 18 -5.57 -8.44 10.11
C VAL A 18 -6.58 -8.20 11.23
N LYS A 19 -6.66 -6.95 11.71
CA LYS A 19 -7.63 -6.54 12.74
C LYS A 19 -9.08 -6.66 12.24
N ASP A 20 -9.35 -6.28 11.01
CA ASP A 20 -10.70 -6.36 10.42
C ASP A 20 -11.13 -7.82 10.26
N ILE A 21 -10.21 -8.68 9.79
CA ILE A 21 -10.43 -10.13 9.68
C ILE A 21 -10.72 -10.73 11.06
N ALA A 22 -9.96 -10.34 12.09
CA ALA A 22 -10.16 -10.78 13.46
C ALA A 22 -11.56 -10.43 13.98
N CYS A 23 -12.02 -9.19 13.74
CA CYS A 23 -13.38 -8.75 14.06
C CYS A 23 -14.45 -9.57 13.32
N VAL A 24 -14.28 -9.81 12.02
CA VAL A 24 -15.25 -10.56 11.20
C VAL A 24 -15.37 -12.01 11.65
N VAL A 25 -14.24 -12.67 11.93
CA VAL A 25 -14.21 -14.09 12.34
C VAL A 25 -14.48 -14.26 13.84
N ARG A 26 -14.51 -13.15 14.62
CA ARG A 26 -14.66 -13.13 16.08
C ARG A 26 -13.58 -13.95 16.79
N ILE A 27 -12.32 -13.74 16.41
CA ILE A 27 -11.14 -14.38 16.97
C ILE A 27 -10.17 -13.29 17.43
N ASP A 28 -9.37 -13.56 18.46
CA ASP A 28 -8.34 -12.64 18.91
C ASP A 28 -7.36 -12.27 17.79
N THR A 29 -7.06 -10.97 17.71
CA THR A 29 -6.20 -10.40 16.65
C THR A 29 -4.82 -11.07 16.64
N ASP A 30 -4.28 -11.40 17.81
CA ASP A 30 -2.98 -12.06 17.93
C ASP A 30 -2.98 -13.48 17.35
N LEU A 31 -4.08 -14.23 17.53
CA LEU A 31 -4.18 -15.58 16.98
C LEU A 31 -4.32 -15.54 15.45
N VAL A 32 -5.13 -14.60 14.94
CA VAL A 32 -5.24 -14.35 13.49
C VAL A 32 -3.90 -13.92 12.91
N ALA A 33 -3.17 -13.03 13.59
CA ALA A 33 -1.85 -12.59 13.17
C ALA A 33 -0.83 -13.74 13.11
N ARG A 34 -0.85 -14.66 14.09
CA ARG A 34 -0.03 -15.88 14.06
C ARG A 34 -0.39 -16.79 12.88
N CYS A 35 -1.68 -17.00 12.62
CA CYS A 35 -2.13 -17.79 11.47
C CYS A 35 -1.70 -17.17 10.14
N ILE A 36 -1.89 -15.84 9.97
CA ILE A 36 -1.47 -15.11 8.77
C ILE A 36 0.05 -15.15 8.60
N ARG A 37 0.82 -15.04 9.69
CA ARG A 37 2.28 -15.20 9.65
C ARG A 37 2.68 -16.58 9.16
N ASN A 38 2.02 -17.64 9.63
CA ASN A 38 2.28 -19.01 9.16
C ASN A 38 1.94 -19.15 7.67
N LEU A 39 0.80 -18.65 7.21
CA LEU A 39 0.42 -18.68 5.79
C LEU A 39 1.41 -17.90 4.91
N CYS A 40 1.92 -16.77 5.41
CA CYS A 40 2.94 -15.99 4.72
C CYS A 40 4.28 -16.74 4.66
N PHE A 41 4.65 -17.45 5.73
CA PHE A 41 5.87 -18.27 5.78
C PHE A 41 5.85 -19.40 4.74
N TYR A 42 4.72 -20.07 4.57
CA TYR A 42 4.54 -21.11 3.54
C TYR A 42 4.30 -20.55 2.12
N GLY A 43 4.32 -19.23 1.94
CA GLY A 43 4.13 -18.59 0.63
C GLY A 43 2.69 -18.67 0.09
N CYS A 44 1.71 -19.05 0.91
CA CYS A 44 0.30 -19.10 0.50
C CYS A 44 -0.30 -17.70 0.30
N ILE A 45 0.20 -16.71 1.04
CA ILE A 45 -0.26 -15.32 0.98
C ILE A 45 0.93 -14.36 1.00
N ARG A 46 0.69 -13.12 0.57
CA ARG A 46 1.65 -12.02 0.64
C ARG A 46 1.02 -10.83 1.34
N LEU A 47 1.71 -10.23 2.30
CA LEU A 47 1.29 -8.99 2.93
C LEU A 47 1.59 -7.82 1.99
N LEU A 48 0.58 -6.97 1.78
CA LEU A 48 0.68 -5.75 1.00
C LEU A 48 0.49 -4.54 1.93
N PRO A 49 1.17 -3.41 1.67
CA PRO A 49 0.87 -2.16 2.35
C PRO A 49 -0.61 -1.77 2.15
N MET A 50 -1.23 -1.22 3.20
CA MET A 50 -2.60 -0.72 3.11
C MET A 50 -2.72 0.36 2.03
N PHE A 51 -3.75 0.27 1.20
CA PHE A 51 -4.04 1.29 0.20
C PHE A 51 -4.54 2.57 0.87
N LEU A 52 -3.78 3.66 0.74
CA LEU A 52 -4.15 5.00 1.18
C LEU A 52 -3.77 6.00 0.08
N TYR A 53 -4.64 6.97 -0.20
CA TYR A 53 -4.33 8.04 -1.16
C TYR A 53 -3.17 8.94 -0.70
N PHE A 54 -2.87 8.95 0.60
CA PHE A 54 -1.72 9.64 1.17
C PHE A 54 -0.38 8.93 0.84
N ASN A 55 -0.40 7.63 0.56
CA ASN A 55 0.83 6.89 0.26
C ASN A 55 1.45 7.36 -1.06
N CYS A 56 2.78 7.29 -1.14
CA CYS A 56 3.54 7.48 -2.36
C CYS A 56 3.97 6.11 -2.91
N TYR A 57 3.82 5.90 -4.21
CA TYR A 57 4.28 4.68 -4.88
C TYR A 57 5.22 5.04 -6.02
N VAL A 58 6.21 4.19 -6.26
CA VAL A 58 7.17 4.37 -7.36
C VAL A 58 7.41 3.08 -8.13
N PRO A 59 7.62 3.15 -9.45
CA PRO A 59 8.01 2.01 -10.25
C PRO A 59 9.35 1.43 -9.80
N THR A 60 9.46 0.10 -9.85
CA THR A 60 10.71 -0.62 -9.64
C THR A 60 11.34 -0.99 -10.98
N LYS A 61 12.58 -1.48 -10.95
CA LYS A 61 13.24 -2.02 -12.15
C LYS A 61 12.47 -3.18 -12.79
N LYS A 62 11.60 -3.87 -12.03
CA LYS A 62 10.79 -4.99 -12.52
C LYS A 62 9.67 -4.56 -13.47
N ILE A 63 9.37 -3.27 -13.58
CA ILE A 63 8.39 -2.76 -14.54
C ILE A 63 8.78 -3.11 -15.99
N ARG A 64 10.07 -3.33 -16.28
CA ARG A 64 10.53 -3.80 -17.60
C ARG A 64 9.96 -5.17 -17.95
N TYR A 65 9.98 -6.11 -17.01
CA TYR A 65 9.38 -7.44 -17.20
C TYR A 65 7.88 -7.38 -17.46
N PHE A 66 7.19 -6.39 -16.87
CA PHE A 66 5.78 -6.15 -17.13
C PHE A 66 5.53 -5.72 -18.59
N ILE A 67 6.44 -4.94 -19.18
CA ILE A 67 6.37 -4.52 -20.59
C ILE A 67 6.65 -5.69 -21.53
N GLU A 68 7.65 -6.51 -21.20
CA GLU A 68 8.08 -7.64 -22.04
C GLU A 68 7.10 -8.81 -22.04
N SER A 69 6.23 -8.91 -21.02
CA SER A 69 5.35 -10.06 -20.82
C SER A 69 3.87 -9.70 -21.05
N PRO A 70 3.33 -9.84 -22.28
CA PRO A 70 1.95 -9.48 -22.59
C PRO A 70 0.91 -10.26 -21.76
N GLY A 71 1.21 -11.51 -21.40
CA GLY A 71 0.32 -12.33 -20.57
C GLY A 71 0.14 -11.79 -19.13
N ILE A 72 1.10 -11.03 -18.59
CA ILE A 72 0.93 -10.38 -17.27
C ILE A 72 0.08 -9.12 -17.41
N VAL A 73 0.27 -8.37 -18.49
CA VAL A 73 -0.52 -7.18 -18.79
C VAL A 73 -1.99 -7.54 -18.94
N GLU A 74 -2.28 -8.64 -19.63
CA GLU A 74 -3.64 -9.13 -19.79
C GLU A 74 -4.28 -9.51 -18.46
N ARG A 75 -3.55 -10.19 -17.56
CA ARG A 75 -4.03 -10.48 -16.21
C ARG A 75 -4.26 -9.20 -15.40
N CYS A 76 -3.39 -8.22 -15.53
CA CYS A 76 -3.54 -6.91 -14.89
C CYS A 76 -4.83 -6.23 -15.37
N GLN A 77 -5.05 -6.17 -16.69
CA GLN A 77 -6.26 -5.59 -17.30
C GLN A 77 -7.53 -6.21 -16.75
N ARG A 78 -7.60 -7.56 -16.75
CA ARG A 78 -8.78 -8.27 -16.23
C ARG A 78 -8.97 -8.07 -14.73
N PHE A 79 -7.88 -8.00 -13.96
CA PHE A 79 -7.96 -7.81 -12.51
C PHE A 79 -8.41 -6.38 -12.15
N SER A 80 -7.89 -5.36 -12.84
CA SER A 80 -8.12 -3.95 -12.51
C SER A 80 -9.32 -3.32 -13.21
N ILE A 81 -10.16 -4.08 -13.91
CA ILE A 81 -11.32 -3.51 -14.61
C ILE A 81 -12.39 -3.02 -13.61
N LEU A 82 -12.98 -1.85 -13.92
CA LEU A 82 -14.04 -1.26 -13.11
C LEU A 82 -15.42 -1.82 -13.52
N ASP A 83 -15.74 -1.75 -14.80
CA ASP A 83 -16.96 -2.33 -15.39
C ASP A 83 -16.58 -3.40 -16.43
N SER A 84 -17.10 -4.60 -16.22
CA SER A 84 -16.88 -5.76 -17.11
C SER A 84 -17.55 -5.61 -18.47
N ASN A 85 -18.54 -4.72 -18.60
CA ASN A 85 -19.25 -4.45 -19.85
C ASN A 85 -18.61 -3.36 -20.71
N ALA A 86 -17.69 -2.58 -20.13
CA ALA A 86 -16.98 -1.52 -20.83
C ALA A 86 -15.73 -2.06 -21.56
N PRO A 87 -15.25 -1.38 -22.62
CA PRO A 87 -14.12 -1.85 -23.40
C PRO A 87 -12.86 -1.98 -22.54
N ILE A 88 -12.11 -3.07 -22.77
CA ILE A 88 -10.85 -3.33 -22.08
C ILE A 88 -9.85 -2.23 -22.46
N THR A 89 -9.24 -1.63 -21.45
CA THR A 89 -8.22 -0.60 -21.58
C THR A 89 -7.02 -1.09 -22.38
N LYS A 90 -6.36 -0.24 -23.16
CA LYS A 90 -5.17 -0.66 -23.94
C LYS A 90 -3.97 -0.93 -23.00
N PRO A 91 -3.06 -1.85 -23.36
CA PRO A 91 -1.81 -2.06 -22.63
C PRO A 91 -1.00 -0.77 -22.43
N SER A 92 -0.95 0.08 -23.46
CA SER A 92 -0.28 1.38 -23.46
C SER A 92 -0.74 2.30 -22.33
N ASP A 93 -2.04 2.29 -22.03
CA ASP A 93 -2.62 3.14 -21.01
C ASP A 93 -2.22 2.67 -19.61
N ILE A 94 -2.15 1.36 -19.38
CA ILE A 94 -1.67 0.80 -18.11
C ILE A 94 -0.20 1.14 -17.89
N PHE A 95 0.63 1.05 -18.93
CA PHE A 95 2.01 1.49 -18.84
C PHE A 95 2.09 2.98 -18.50
N ARG A 96 1.29 3.83 -19.14
CA ARG A 96 1.20 5.27 -18.83
C ARG A 96 0.82 5.50 -17.36
N LEU A 97 -0.13 4.73 -16.83
CA LEU A 97 -0.56 4.82 -15.44
C LEU A 97 0.59 4.48 -14.47
N TYR A 98 1.29 3.36 -14.68
CA TYR A 98 2.44 3.01 -13.85
C TYR A 98 3.60 4.00 -13.97
N LEU A 99 3.93 4.45 -15.18
CA LEU A 99 4.99 5.44 -15.40
C LEU A 99 4.64 6.84 -14.86
N GLY A 100 3.34 7.12 -14.66
CA GLY A 100 2.88 8.35 -14.01
C GLY A 100 3.20 8.42 -12.52
N LEU A 101 3.50 7.29 -11.87
CA LEU A 101 3.88 7.25 -10.45
C LEU A 101 5.29 7.82 -10.27
N LYS A 102 5.41 8.90 -9.50
CA LYS A 102 6.66 9.66 -9.31
C LYS A 102 7.07 9.72 -7.84
N HIS A 103 8.37 9.83 -7.61
CA HIS A 103 8.91 10.14 -6.29
C HIS A 103 8.35 11.49 -5.81
N GLY A 104 7.91 11.57 -4.55
CA GLY A 104 7.38 12.80 -3.94
C GLY A 104 5.94 13.17 -4.31
N ALA A 105 5.27 12.43 -5.21
CA ALA A 105 3.85 12.62 -5.49
C ALA A 105 3.01 11.59 -4.73
N THR A 106 2.00 12.06 -3.99
CA THR A 106 1.02 11.18 -3.34
C THR A 106 0.14 10.49 -4.38
N LEU A 107 -0.40 9.33 -4.03
CA LEU A 107 -1.33 8.62 -4.89
C LEU A 107 -2.60 9.46 -5.17
N HIS A 108 -3.00 10.33 -4.24
CA HIS A 108 -4.06 11.31 -4.46
C HIS A 108 -3.77 12.21 -5.67
N ASN A 109 -2.59 12.83 -5.70
CA ASN A 109 -2.20 13.71 -6.79
C ASN A 109 -2.11 12.94 -8.12
N TRP A 110 -1.52 11.74 -8.09
CA TRP A 110 -1.48 10.86 -9.27
C TRP A 110 -2.89 10.52 -9.79
N PHE A 111 -3.82 10.21 -8.89
CA PHE A 111 -5.20 9.86 -9.24
C PHE A 111 -5.91 11.02 -9.96
N LEU A 112 -5.75 12.24 -9.45
CA LEU A 112 -6.31 13.45 -10.06
C LEU A 112 -5.72 13.71 -11.45
N LEU A 113 -4.39 13.59 -11.60
CA LEU A 113 -3.70 13.88 -12.86
C LEU A 113 -3.93 12.82 -13.94
N MET A 114 -3.98 11.54 -13.56
CA MET A 114 -4.06 10.43 -14.51
C MET A 114 -5.48 9.94 -14.80
N SER A 115 -6.42 10.20 -13.88
CA SER A 115 -7.84 9.84 -13.98
C SER A 115 -8.08 8.39 -14.46
N PRO A 116 -7.58 7.38 -13.74
CA PRO A 116 -7.62 5.97 -14.18
C PRO A 116 -9.04 5.46 -14.43
N ARG A 117 -10.04 5.99 -13.73
CA ARG A 117 -11.45 5.61 -13.89
C ARG A 117 -12.03 5.96 -15.27
N GLN A 118 -11.53 7.02 -15.91
CA GLN A 118 -11.93 7.36 -17.28
C GLN A 118 -11.48 6.28 -18.28
N LEU A 119 -10.45 5.51 -17.92
CA LEU A 119 -9.94 4.39 -18.70
C LEU A 119 -10.57 3.06 -18.29
N ASN A 120 -11.65 3.05 -17.50
CA ASN A 120 -12.28 1.84 -16.96
C ASN A 120 -11.35 1.02 -16.02
N ILE A 121 -10.43 1.69 -15.33
CA ILE A 121 -9.49 1.05 -14.39
C ILE A 121 -9.80 1.45 -12.95
N ASP A 122 -9.95 0.45 -12.09
CA ASP A 122 -9.95 0.57 -10.64
C ASP A 122 -8.52 0.82 -10.14
N GLU A 123 -8.29 2.03 -9.61
CA GLU A 123 -6.99 2.45 -9.11
C GLU A 123 -6.47 1.59 -7.95
N ARG A 124 -7.35 1.08 -7.10
CA ARG A 124 -6.96 0.27 -5.95
C ARG A 124 -6.44 -1.08 -6.40
N LYS A 125 -7.18 -1.75 -7.28
CA LYS A 125 -6.77 -3.04 -7.84
C LYS A 125 -5.50 -2.91 -8.67
N LEU A 126 -5.34 -1.82 -9.43
CA LEU A 126 -4.12 -1.55 -10.20
C LEU A 126 -2.89 -1.43 -9.29
N ILE A 127 -2.99 -0.65 -8.21
CA ILE A 127 -1.90 -0.47 -7.25
C ILE A 127 -1.62 -1.79 -6.50
N GLN A 128 -2.66 -2.51 -6.07
CA GLN A 128 -2.51 -3.82 -5.42
C GLN A 128 -1.76 -4.82 -6.33
N PHE A 129 -2.17 -4.93 -7.60
CA PHE A 129 -1.51 -5.80 -8.57
C PHE A 129 -0.04 -5.42 -8.76
N GLY A 130 0.23 -4.13 -8.91
CA GLY A 130 1.58 -3.62 -9.09
C GLY A 130 2.48 -3.89 -7.89
N VAL A 131 1.99 -3.70 -6.66
CA VAL A 131 2.76 -4.00 -5.44
C VAL A 131 2.92 -5.51 -5.25
N TYR A 132 1.87 -6.29 -5.51
CA TYR A 132 1.90 -7.75 -5.40
C TYR A 132 2.95 -8.38 -6.32
N HIS A 133 3.03 -7.95 -7.58
CA HIS A 133 4.07 -8.42 -8.51
C HIS A 133 5.43 -7.73 -8.33
N GLY A 134 5.50 -6.67 -7.51
CA GLY A 134 6.71 -5.91 -7.24
C GLY A 134 7.11 -4.97 -8.38
N PHE A 135 6.18 -4.63 -9.28
CA PHE A 135 6.36 -3.62 -10.33
C PHE A 135 6.40 -2.21 -9.78
N ILE A 136 5.69 -1.98 -8.69
CA ILE A 136 5.76 -0.74 -7.91
C ILE A 136 6.06 -1.08 -6.45
N ARG A 137 6.61 -0.12 -5.73
CA ARG A 137 6.82 -0.20 -4.28
C ARG A 137 6.28 1.04 -3.61
N LYS A 138 5.79 0.90 -2.38
CA LYS A 138 5.45 2.04 -1.53
C LYS A 138 6.75 2.72 -1.07
N LEU A 139 6.77 4.05 -1.10
CA LEU A 139 7.76 4.86 -0.39
C LEU A 139 7.19 5.20 0.98
N ASN A 140 7.90 4.78 2.03
CA ASN A 140 7.57 5.13 3.39
C ASN A 140 8.24 6.44 3.77
N ILE A 141 7.58 7.23 4.59
CA ILE A 141 8.08 8.50 5.10
C ILE A 141 8.75 8.24 6.44
N TYR A 142 9.97 8.73 6.64
CA TYR A 142 10.74 8.60 7.87
C TYR A 142 11.03 10.01 8.41
N PRO A 143 10.32 10.45 9.47
CA PRO A 143 10.54 11.76 10.06
C PRO A 143 11.83 11.77 10.91
N VAL A 144 12.59 12.85 10.77
CA VAL A 144 13.83 13.14 11.53
C VAL A 144 13.65 14.49 12.22
N ALA A 145 13.80 14.53 13.55
CA ALA A 145 13.83 15.78 14.29
C ALA A 145 15.17 16.51 14.05
N LEU A 146 15.11 17.81 13.76
CA LEU A 146 16.30 18.64 13.52
C LEU A 146 16.88 19.18 14.84
N HIS A 147 16.00 19.53 15.78
CA HIS A 147 16.37 20.00 17.11
C HIS A 147 15.74 19.13 18.20
N GLU A 148 16.47 18.94 19.30
CA GLU A 148 15.98 18.24 20.48
C GLU A 148 14.98 19.12 21.25
N ASP A 149 13.69 19.00 20.92
CA ASP A 149 12.62 19.73 21.62
C ASP A 149 12.25 19.11 22.99
N GLY A 150 12.98 18.09 23.45
CA GLY A 150 12.67 17.33 24.68
C GLY A 150 11.33 16.57 24.65
N THR A 151 10.56 16.67 23.56
CA THR A 151 9.29 15.96 23.42
C THR A 151 9.51 14.49 23.10
N LYS A 152 8.66 13.62 23.66
CA LYS A 152 8.71 12.17 23.39
C LYS A 152 8.57 11.83 21.91
N ILE A 153 7.92 12.69 21.12
CA ILE A 153 7.73 12.51 19.68
C ILE A 153 9.02 12.85 18.93
N ALA A 154 9.70 13.95 19.27
CA ALA A 154 11.00 14.29 18.68
C ALA A 154 12.03 13.19 18.92
N ALA A 155 12.06 12.64 20.14
CA ALA A 155 12.94 11.51 20.47
C ALA A 155 12.63 10.22 19.67
N ALA A 156 11.38 10.03 19.21
CA ALA A 156 11.01 8.88 18.39
C ALA A 156 11.25 9.12 16.89
N CYS A 157 11.35 10.38 16.46
CA CYS A 157 11.62 10.79 15.08
C CYS A 157 13.14 10.81 14.79
N THR A 158 13.77 9.63 14.81
CA THR A 158 15.20 9.46 14.51
C THR A 158 15.49 9.10 13.04
N GLY A 159 14.45 8.85 12.25
CA GLY A 159 14.57 8.33 10.88
C GLY A 159 14.68 6.81 10.76
N GLU A 160 14.61 6.07 11.87
CA GLU A 160 14.57 4.60 11.89
C GLU A 160 13.16 4.04 11.68
N TYR A 161 12.17 4.68 12.29
CA TYR A 161 10.77 4.25 12.24
C TYR A 161 10.03 4.99 11.13
N SER A 162 9.23 4.23 10.37
CA SER A 162 8.36 4.85 9.40
C SER A 162 7.26 5.64 10.11
N LEU A 163 6.71 6.63 9.42
CA LEU A 163 5.58 7.41 9.88
C LEU A 163 4.38 6.51 10.23
N ASP A 164 4.17 5.41 9.48
CA ASP A 164 3.11 4.46 9.77
C ASP A 164 3.35 3.70 11.08
N ASP A 165 4.60 3.31 11.36
CA ASP A 165 4.96 2.65 12.62
C ASP A 165 4.81 3.60 13.81
N LEU A 166 5.21 4.86 13.65
CA LEU A 166 5.02 5.90 14.66
C LEU A 166 3.54 6.16 14.90
N ALA A 167 2.74 6.25 13.83
CA ALA A 167 1.29 6.43 13.92
C ALA A 167 0.62 5.29 14.70
N LEU A 168 1.07 4.05 14.47
CA LEU A 168 0.62 2.89 15.24
C LEU A 168 0.97 3.01 16.73
N ARG A 169 2.20 3.41 17.06
CA ARG A 169 2.67 3.57 18.46
C ARG A 169 1.90 4.65 19.22
N TYR A 170 1.59 5.77 18.56
CA TYR A 170 0.86 6.89 19.17
C TYR A 170 -0.65 6.81 18.97
N VAL A 171 -1.17 5.70 18.42
CA VAL A 171 -2.61 5.45 18.22
C VAL A 171 -3.29 6.60 17.48
N CYS A 172 -2.67 7.05 16.39
CA CYS A 172 -3.17 8.14 15.56
C CYS A 172 -3.12 7.78 14.07
N SER A 173 -3.79 8.57 13.23
CA SER A 173 -3.73 8.39 11.77
C SER A 173 -2.37 8.87 11.25
N PRO A 174 -1.73 8.15 10.30
CA PRO A 174 -0.49 8.61 9.66
C PRO A 174 -0.61 10.00 9.04
N VAL A 175 -1.78 10.32 8.47
CA VAL A 175 -2.07 11.63 7.86
C VAL A 175 -2.09 12.74 8.91
N GLU A 176 -2.72 12.47 10.06
CA GLU A 176 -2.81 13.42 11.15
C GLU A 176 -1.44 13.65 11.80
N LEU A 177 -0.68 12.57 11.99
CA LEU A 177 0.69 12.64 12.51
C LEU A 177 1.58 13.45 11.57
N HIS A 178 1.56 13.18 10.27
CA HIS A 178 2.30 13.96 9.28
C HIS A 178 1.95 15.44 9.38
N ARG A 179 0.64 15.78 9.41
CA ARG A 179 0.18 17.17 9.53
C ARG A 179 0.73 17.85 10.78
N LYS A 180 0.66 17.18 11.94
CA LYS A 180 1.18 17.72 13.21
C LYS A 180 2.70 17.96 13.14
N LEU A 181 3.46 17.03 12.58
CA LEU A 181 4.91 17.16 12.42
C LEU A 181 5.29 18.26 11.42
N SER A 182 4.57 18.37 10.29
CA SER A 182 4.82 19.42 9.31
C SER A 182 4.52 20.82 9.85
N LEU A 183 3.53 20.97 10.73
CA LEU A 183 3.19 22.27 11.35
C LEU A 183 4.26 22.77 12.32
N ASN A 184 4.97 21.86 13.00
CA ASN A 184 5.99 22.21 13.97
C ASN A 184 7.29 22.74 13.34
N GLY A 185 7.51 22.54 12.03
CA GLY A 185 8.68 23.02 11.30
C GLY A 185 10.03 22.41 11.68
N ASN A 186 10.11 21.68 12.80
CA ASN A 186 11.33 21.06 13.33
C ASN A 186 11.63 19.65 12.77
N PHE A 187 10.89 19.19 11.76
CA PHE A 187 11.00 17.83 11.25
C PHE A 187 11.32 17.79 9.77
N GLN A 188 12.32 17.00 9.40
CA GLN A 188 12.64 16.66 8.02
C GLN A 188 12.08 15.28 7.67
N PHE A 189 11.55 15.13 6.46
CA PHE A 189 10.95 13.87 5.99
C PHE A 189 11.82 13.21 4.92
N ILE A 190 12.28 12.00 5.20
CA ILE A 190 13.06 11.19 4.26
C ILE A 190 12.15 10.12 3.66
N PHE A 191 12.15 9.98 2.34
CA PHE A 191 11.36 8.96 1.63
C PHE A 191 12.24 7.75 1.32
N ARG A 192 11.89 6.56 1.83
CA ARG A 192 12.61 5.31 1.56
C ARG A 192 11.67 4.19 1.11
#